data_AF-A0A917PP43-F1
#
_entry.id   AF-A0A917PP43-F1
#
_cell.length_a   1.000
_cell.length_b   1.000
_cell.length_c   1.000
_cell.angle_alpha   90.00
_cell.angle_beta   90.00
_cell.angle_gamma   90.00
#
_symmetry.space_group_name_H-M   'P 1'
#
loop_
_entity.id
_entity.type
_entity.pdbx_description
1 polymer ?
#
loop_
_entity_poly.entity_id
_entity_poly.type
_entity_poly.pdbx_seq_one_letter_code
_entity_poly.pdbx_strand_id
1 'polypeptide(L)'
;MTIYLDAVWLLNLCLDMMLLMLTQALAKDSTKRLRILFGAFVASLLVPLSIYYPDSFFTSVMGKLLYSIIIIICSFRIYSVYQMFKLLLLFYFTTFSIGGGLIAVHFLFQDPVGLSPNGVLTFNSGYGDPISWLFVVIGFPVIWYFTKSRMDKHAAEKIRYDQVCPATIQIRQISQSTTAYIDSGNQLTDPLTKKPVIIGDEYLLKQWFSDEEWRLLEKVHETLDFEKIPEKWQNRIQIVPFQGVEGIRTFMLAIKPDKVTIVYDEQEIVTRKVLIGIQFAGLTKDQSYHCLLHPQIIKMATPASA
;
A
#
# COMPACT_ATOMS: atom_id res chain seq x y z
N MET A 1 26.67 14.70 -41.19
CA MET A 1 25.76 13.64 -40.70
C MET A 1 24.51 14.30 -40.16
N THR A 2 23.32 13.83 -40.53
CA THR A 2 22.05 14.29 -39.95
C THR A 2 21.83 13.60 -38.61
N ILE A 3 21.87 14.36 -37.52
CA ILE A 3 21.54 13.85 -36.18
C ILE A 3 20.03 14.07 -35.97
N TYR A 4 19.29 12.98 -35.82
CA TYR A 4 17.86 13.03 -35.47
C TYR A 4 17.74 13.27 -33.97
N LEU A 5 17.77 14.56 -33.60
CA LEU A 5 17.74 15.02 -32.22
C LEU A 5 16.51 14.49 -31.46
N ASP A 6 15.38 14.38 -32.15
CA ASP A 6 14.13 13.81 -31.67
C ASP A 6 14.28 12.35 -31.21
N ALA A 7 14.90 11.51 -32.03
CA ALA A 7 15.12 10.09 -31.69
C ALA A 7 16.12 9.91 -30.54
N VAL A 8 17.22 10.67 -30.54
CA VAL A 8 18.23 10.63 -29.47
C VAL A 8 17.67 11.15 -28.15
N TRP A 9 16.85 12.21 -28.20
CA TRP A 9 16.20 12.75 -27.01
C TRP A 9 15.16 11.78 -26.45
N LEU A 10 14.32 11.18 -27.30
CA LEU A 10 13.33 10.19 -26.87
C LEU A 10 13.98 8.96 -26.23
N LEU A 11 15.08 8.46 -26.81
CA LEU A 11 15.83 7.34 -26.24
C LEU A 11 16.36 7.68 -24.84
N ASN A 12 16.94 8.86 -24.67
CA ASN A 12 17.43 9.31 -23.37
C ASN A 12 16.30 9.52 -22.36
N LEU A 13 15.15 10.06 -22.78
CA LEU A 13 13.96 10.16 -21.94
C LEU A 13 13.52 8.79 -21.39
N CYS A 14 13.52 7.75 -22.24
CA CYS A 14 13.19 6.39 -21.81
C CYS A 14 14.23 5.83 -20.82
N LEU A 15 15.53 6.02 -21.09
CA LEU A 15 16.61 5.59 -20.21
C LEU A 15 16.57 6.30 -18.86
N ASP A 16 16.42 7.62 -18.84
CA ASP A 16 16.28 8.42 -17.63
C ASP A 16 15.07 7.99 -16.80
N MET A 17 13.95 7.69 -17.47
CA MET A 17 12.76 7.15 -16.81
C MET A 17 13.05 5.78 -16.17
N MET A 18 13.77 4.87 -16.87
CA MET A 18 14.17 3.57 -16.32
C MET A 18 15.08 3.73 -15.11
N LEU A 19 16.07 4.61 -15.18
CA LEU A 19 17.01 4.89 -14.09
C LEU A 19 16.28 5.39 -12.85
N LEU A 20 15.35 6.33 -13.01
CA LEU A 20 14.57 6.87 -11.89
C LEU A 20 13.59 5.83 -11.31
N MET A 21 12.95 5.01 -12.15
CA MET A 21 12.09 3.90 -11.68
C MET A 21 12.89 2.86 -10.89
N LEU A 22 14.08 2.49 -11.34
CA LEU A 22 14.94 1.53 -10.62
C LEU A 22 15.46 2.15 -9.31
N THR A 23 15.85 3.42 -9.35
CA THR A 23 16.25 4.18 -8.14
C THR A 23 15.11 4.21 -7.12
N GLN A 24 13.88 4.45 -7.57
CA GLN A 24 12.68 4.39 -6.73
C GLN A 24 12.49 3.01 -6.09
N ALA A 25 12.61 1.94 -6.90
CA ALA A 25 12.43 0.57 -6.45
C ALA A 25 13.47 0.15 -5.40
N LEU A 26 14.74 0.56 -5.58
CA LEU A 26 15.83 0.32 -4.64
C LEU A 26 15.68 1.15 -3.36
N ALA A 27 15.23 2.40 -3.49
CA ALA A 27 14.98 3.29 -2.36
C ALA A 27 13.78 2.84 -1.49
N LYS A 28 12.93 1.93 -2.00
CA LYS A 28 11.64 1.54 -1.42
C LYS A 28 10.72 2.75 -1.22
N ASP A 29 10.76 3.69 -2.16
CA ASP A 29 10.01 4.95 -2.09
C ASP A 29 8.69 4.86 -2.88
N SER A 30 7.61 5.41 -2.33
CA SER A 30 6.25 5.34 -2.90
C SER A 30 5.87 6.56 -3.74
N THR A 31 6.84 7.32 -4.25
CA THR A 31 6.57 8.51 -5.07
C THR A 31 5.66 8.22 -6.28
N LYS A 32 4.74 9.14 -6.57
CA LYS A 32 3.78 9.05 -7.68
C LYS A 32 4.52 9.01 -9.03
N ARG A 33 4.06 8.13 -9.95
CA ARG A 33 4.64 7.97 -11.31
C ARG A 33 4.73 9.27 -12.10
N LEU A 34 3.79 10.20 -11.90
CA LEU A 34 3.80 11.50 -12.59
C LEU A 34 5.03 12.35 -12.22
N ARG A 35 5.52 12.25 -10.98
CA ARG A 35 6.75 12.94 -10.57
C ARG A 35 7.99 12.31 -11.18
N ILE A 36 8.02 10.98 -11.28
CA ILE A 36 9.09 10.27 -11.96
C ILE A 36 9.13 10.64 -13.45
N LEU A 37 7.97 10.72 -14.11
CA LEU A 37 7.88 11.16 -15.50
C LEU A 37 8.40 12.59 -15.68
N PHE A 38 8.01 13.52 -14.79
CA PHE A 38 8.50 14.89 -14.82
C PHE A 38 10.01 14.96 -14.57
N GLY A 39 10.51 14.17 -13.62
CA GLY A 39 11.93 14.05 -13.35
C GLY A 39 12.74 13.53 -14.53
N ALA A 40 12.23 12.50 -15.23
CA ALA A 40 12.84 11.96 -16.44
C ALA A 40 12.86 12.99 -17.58
N PHE A 41 11.77 13.75 -17.73
CA PHE A 41 11.72 14.86 -18.69
C PHE A 41 12.80 15.90 -18.38
N VAL A 42 12.93 16.33 -17.12
CA VAL A 42 14.00 17.24 -16.70
C VAL A 42 15.37 16.63 -16.97
N ALA A 43 15.61 15.37 -16.63
CA ALA A 43 16.88 14.70 -16.91
C ALA A 43 17.26 14.71 -18.40
N SER A 44 16.29 14.37 -19.26
CA SER A 44 16.49 14.27 -20.71
C SER A 44 16.83 15.61 -21.38
N LEU A 45 16.49 16.75 -20.77
CA LEU A 45 16.82 18.09 -21.29
C LEU A 45 18.31 18.38 -21.30
N LEU A 46 19.12 17.62 -20.55
CA LEU A 46 20.57 17.74 -20.59
C LEU A 46 21.14 17.41 -21.99
N VAL A 47 20.48 16.52 -22.74
CA VAL A 47 20.91 16.11 -24.09
C VAL A 47 20.87 17.27 -25.10
N PRO A 48 19.72 17.92 -25.38
CA PRO A 48 19.69 19.07 -26.28
C PRO A 48 20.51 20.24 -25.74
N LEU A 49 20.55 20.45 -24.41
CA LEU A 49 21.39 21.49 -23.81
C LEU A 49 22.87 21.28 -24.13
N SER A 50 23.36 20.05 -24.06
CA SER A 50 24.76 19.72 -24.37
C SER A 50 25.11 19.85 -25.85
N ILE A 51 24.14 19.67 -26.75
CA ILE A 51 24.32 19.77 -28.20
C ILE A 51 24.32 21.24 -28.64
N TYR A 52 23.38 22.05 -28.15
CA TYR A 52 23.27 23.46 -28.55
C TYR A 52 24.18 24.40 -27.75
N TYR A 53 24.51 24.05 -26.50
CA TYR A 53 25.34 24.86 -25.60
C TYR A 53 26.44 24.04 -24.94
N PRO A 54 27.45 23.59 -25.71
CA PRO A 54 28.52 22.72 -25.20
C PRO A 54 29.38 23.38 -24.11
N ASP A 55 29.57 24.70 -24.15
CA ASP A 55 30.37 25.46 -23.17
C ASP A 55 29.57 25.86 -21.91
N SER A 56 28.34 25.40 -21.78
CA SER A 56 27.50 25.69 -20.61
C SER A 56 28.07 25.06 -19.34
N PHE A 57 27.93 25.76 -18.20
CA PHE A 57 28.35 25.23 -16.89
C PHE A 57 27.76 23.83 -16.60
N PHE A 58 26.56 23.51 -17.12
CA PHE A 58 25.91 22.21 -16.93
C PHE A 58 26.59 21.03 -17.63
N THR A 59 27.45 21.27 -18.63
CA THR A 59 28.22 20.19 -19.28
C THR A 59 29.49 19.84 -18.50
N SER A 60 29.95 20.72 -17.61
CA SER A 60 31.07 20.46 -16.71
C SER A 60 30.76 19.35 -15.69
N VAL A 61 31.79 18.72 -15.14
CA VAL A 61 31.64 17.68 -14.10
C VAL A 61 30.83 18.21 -12.91
N MET A 62 31.13 19.43 -12.45
CA MET A 62 30.42 20.04 -11.33
C MET A 62 28.97 20.40 -11.69
N GLY A 63 28.73 20.85 -12.92
CA GLY A 63 27.40 21.11 -13.45
C GLY A 63 26.52 19.86 -13.51
N LYS A 64 27.08 18.73 -13.95
CA LYS A 64 26.39 17.43 -13.96
C LYS A 64 26.01 16.97 -12.56
N LEU A 65 26.90 17.15 -11.58
CA LEU A 65 26.59 16.86 -10.16
C LEU A 65 25.41 17.71 -9.67
N LEU A 66 25.43 19.02 -9.92
CA LEU A 66 24.32 19.90 -9.54
C LEU A 66 23.02 19.55 -10.28
N TYR A 67 23.12 19.18 -11.55
CA TYR A 67 21.97 18.75 -12.34
C TYR A 67 21.33 17.48 -11.79
N SER A 68 22.14 16.52 -11.31
CA SER A 68 21.62 15.32 -10.66
C SER A 68 20.82 15.64 -9.39
N ILE A 69 21.20 16.68 -8.65
CA ILE A 69 20.43 17.14 -7.47
C ILE A 69 19.07 17.69 -7.92
N ILE A 70 19.03 18.48 -9.00
CA ILE A 70 17.78 18.99 -9.58
C ILE A 70 16.86 17.84 -9.99
N ILE A 71 17.39 16.83 -10.69
CA ILE A 71 16.64 15.64 -11.09
C ILE A 71 16.02 14.96 -9.87
N ILE A 72 16.77 14.74 -8.79
CA ILE A 72 16.27 14.08 -7.58
C ILE A 72 15.19 14.91 -6.88
N ILE A 73 15.38 16.23 -6.75
CA ILE A 73 14.38 17.14 -6.15
C ILE A 73 13.07 17.10 -6.94
N CYS A 74 13.15 17.14 -8.28
CA CYS A 74 11.97 17.05 -9.14
C CYS A 74 11.28 15.67 -9.02
N SER A 75 12.08 14.59 -9.00
CA SER A 75 11.61 13.21 -9.05
C SER A 75 11.04 12.69 -7.72
N PHE A 76 11.63 13.04 -6.58
CA PHE A 76 11.35 12.42 -5.27
C PHE A 76 10.95 13.42 -4.19
N ARG A 77 10.13 12.99 -3.21
CA ARG A 77 9.79 13.85 -2.07
C ARG A 77 10.91 13.76 -1.02
N ILE A 78 11.60 14.87 -0.82
CA ILE A 78 12.70 14.96 0.14
C ILE A 78 12.14 15.39 1.50
N TYR A 79 12.40 14.56 2.52
CA TYR A 79 12.03 14.84 3.90
C TYR A 79 13.26 15.20 4.75
N SER A 80 14.46 14.79 4.34
CA SER A 80 15.71 15.08 5.04
C SER A 80 16.92 15.10 4.10
N VAL A 81 17.99 15.79 4.51
CA VAL A 81 19.27 15.82 3.78
C VAL A 81 19.88 14.41 3.65
N TYR A 82 19.73 13.59 4.69
CA TYR A 82 20.17 12.18 4.66
C TYR A 82 19.47 11.38 3.57
N GLN A 83 18.14 11.55 3.44
CA GLN A 83 17.37 10.86 2.39
C GLN A 83 17.77 11.36 0.99
N MET A 84 18.00 12.67 0.82
CA MET A 84 18.47 13.22 -0.44
C MET A 84 19.81 12.60 -0.85
N PHE A 85 20.78 12.52 0.08
CA PHE A 85 22.08 11.91 -0.18
C PHE A 85 21.96 10.42 -0.50
N LYS A 86 21.11 9.69 0.22
CA LYS A 86 20.79 8.29 -0.08
C LYS A 86 20.23 8.11 -1.49
N LEU A 87 19.30 8.97 -1.91
CA LEU A 87 18.70 8.92 -3.25
C LEU A 87 19.71 9.26 -4.35
N LEU A 88 20.56 10.26 -4.13
CA LEU A 88 21.66 10.59 -5.04
C LEU A 88 22.62 9.40 -5.22
N LEU A 89 23.05 8.79 -4.12
CA LEU A 89 23.94 7.62 -4.17
C LEU A 89 23.31 6.45 -4.93
N LEU A 90 22.04 6.16 -4.67
CA LEU A 90 21.30 5.11 -5.36
C LEU A 90 21.10 5.41 -6.86
N PHE A 91 20.87 6.67 -7.21
CA PHE A 91 20.78 7.10 -8.61
C PHE A 91 22.10 6.91 -9.33
N TYR A 92 23.22 7.37 -8.77
CA TYR A 92 24.54 7.14 -9.36
C TYR A 92 24.87 5.65 -9.48
N PHE A 93 24.60 4.86 -8.44
CA PHE A 93 24.78 3.41 -8.48
C PHE A 93 23.99 2.76 -9.62
N THR A 94 22.73 3.16 -9.79
CA THR A 94 21.84 2.69 -10.85
C THR A 94 22.37 3.09 -12.23
N THR A 95 22.75 4.35 -12.41
CA THR A 95 23.33 4.88 -13.65
C THR A 95 24.62 4.17 -14.04
N PHE A 96 25.53 3.96 -13.09
CA PHE A 96 26.76 3.21 -13.34
C PHE A 96 26.51 1.73 -13.61
N SER A 97 25.54 1.11 -12.96
CA SER A 97 25.19 -0.30 -13.19
C SER A 97 24.58 -0.51 -14.57
N ILE A 98 23.63 0.32 -14.98
CA ILE A 98 23.01 0.24 -16.31
C ILE A 98 24.01 0.65 -17.39
N GLY A 99 24.69 1.79 -17.22
CA GLY A 99 25.68 2.27 -18.19
C GLY A 99 26.85 1.30 -18.35
N GLY A 100 27.39 0.79 -17.25
CA GLY A 100 28.44 -0.23 -17.25
C GLY A 100 27.97 -1.56 -17.85
N GLY A 101 26.74 -1.99 -17.56
CA GLY A 101 26.13 -3.17 -18.17
C GLY A 101 25.97 -3.03 -19.68
N LEU A 102 25.51 -1.88 -20.17
CA LEU A 102 25.41 -1.58 -21.60
C LEU A 102 26.79 -1.62 -22.27
N ILE A 103 27.80 -1.00 -21.66
CA ILE A 103 29.18 -1.02 -22.16
C ILE A 103 29.72 -2.47 -22.21
N ALA A 104 29.49 -3.25 -21.15
CA ALA A 104 29.94 -4.64 -21.09
C ALA A 104 29.29 -5.54 -22.15
N VAL A 105 27.98 -5.40 -22.34
CA VAL A 105 27.23 -6.10 -23.40
C VAL A 105 27.76 -5.69 -24.78
N HIS A 106 27.96 -4.39 -25.01
CA HIS A 106 28.53 -3.90 -26.26
C HIS A 106 29.91 -4.53 -26.56
N PHE A 107 30.81 -4.56 -25.58
CA PHE A 107 32.13 -5.20 -25.73
C PHE A 107 32.06 -6.72 -25.92
N LEU A 108 31.01 -7.39 -25.43
CA LEU A 108 30.83 -8.82 -25.61
C LEU A 108 30.38 -9.18 -27.04
N PHE A 109 29.64 -8.28 -27.70
CA PHE A 109 28.98 -8.55 -28.99
C PHE A 109 29.58 -7.80 -30.20
N GLN A 110 30.45 -6.80 -30.00
CA GLN A 110 31.15 -6.08 -31.10
C GLN A 110 32.67 -5.98 -30.84
N ASP A 111 33.49 -6.20 -31.88
CA ASP A 111 34.94 -5.94 -31.88
C ASP A 111 35.27 -4.45 -31.62
N PRO A 112 36.45 -4.11 -31.08
CA PRO A 112 36.68 -2.87 -30.33
C PRO A 112 36.77 -1.65 -31.24
N VAL A 113 35.97 -0.60 -31.00
CA VAL A 113 36.12 0.68 -31.72
C VAL A 113 36.05 1.91 -30.81
N GLY A 114 37.15 2.68 -30.86
CA GLY A 114 37.16 4.16 -30.90
C GLY A 114 36.62 4.92 -29.69
N LEU A 115 37.50 5.25 -28.74
CA LEU A 115 37.24 6.27 -27.72
C LEU A 115 37.21 7.66 -28.37
N SER A 116 36.04 8.31 -28.41
CA SER A 116 35.91 9.73 -28.73
C SER A 116 36.20 10.59 -27.48
N PRO A 117 36.91 11.74 -27.60
CA PRO A 117 37.43 12.49 -26.44
C PRO A 117 36.37 13.20 -25.58
N ASN A 118 35.12 13.33 -26.05
CA ASN A 118 34.14 14.22 -25.43
C ASN A 118 33.16 13.55 -24.45
N GLY A 119 33.36 12.30 -24.06
CA GLY A 119 32.57 11.66 -22.99
C GLY A 119 31.06 11.56 -23.28
N VAL A 120 30.65 11.89 -24.50
CA VAL A 120 29.39 11.50 -25.11
C VAL A 120 29.66 10.12 -25.68
N LEU A 121 28.85 9.13 -25.29
CA LEU A 121 28.79 7.85 -25.97
C LEU A 121 28.27 8.12 -27.40
N THR A 122 29.13 8.61 -28.28
CA THR A 122 28.79 8.74 -29.69
C THR A 122 28.99 7.36 -30.31
N PHE A 123 27.94 6.56 -30.16
CA PHE A 123 27.72 5.34 -30.91
C PHE A 123 28.00 5.62 -32.39
N ASN A 124 28.77 4.76 -33.05
CA ASN A 124 29.34 4.99 -34.39
C ASN A 124 28.29 4.98 -35.54
N SER A 125 27.01 5.13 -35.20
CA SER A 125 25.91 5.41 -36.09
C SER A 125 24.97 6.36 -35.33
N GLY A 126 24.67 7.53 -35.91
CA GLY A 126 23.99 8.65 -35.26
C GLY A 126 22.55 8.41 -34.75
N TYR A 127 22.16 7.17 -34.50
CA TYR A 127 20.85 6.69 -34.10
C TYR A 127 20.85 5.95 -32.74
N GLY A 128 22.03 5.84 -32.10
CA GLY A 128 22.24 4.91 -30.99
C GLY A 128 22.50 3.50 -31.50
N ASP A 129 23.35 2.75 -30.81
CA ASP A 129 23.68 1.37 -31.20
C ASP A 129 22.42 0.48 -31.04
N PRO A 130 22.11 -0.43 -31.98
CA PRO A 130 20.99 -1.38 -31.88
C PRO A 130 20.86 -2.08 -30.53
N ILE A 131 21.98 -2.31 -29.82
CA ILE A 131 22.02 -2.90 -28.48
C ILE A 131 21.32 -2.00 -27.44
N SER A 132 21.46 -0.68 -27.57
CA SER A 132 20.79 0.28 -26.66
C SER A 132 19.27 0.28 -26.84
N TRP A 133 18.80 0.21 -28.09
CA TRP A 133 17.37 0.10 -28.39
C TRP A 133 16.80 -1.24 -27.90
N LEU A 134 17.51 -2.34 -28.10
CA LEU A 134 17.10 -3.66 -27.60
C LEU A 134 17.01 -3.68 -26.07
N PHE A 135 17.97 -3.05 -25.38
CA PHE A 135 17.95 -2.92 -23.93
C PHE A 135 16.75 -2.11 -23.43
N VAL A 136 16.38 -1.03 -24.11
CA VAL A 136 15.18 -0.26 -23.75
C VAL A 136 13.91 -1.07 -24.00
N VAL A 137 13.79 -1.73 -25.16
CA VAL A 137 12.59 -2.51 -25.53
C VAL A 137 12.35 -3.68 -24.57
N ILE A 138 13.40 -4.31 -24.04
CA ILE A 138 13.27 -5.44 -23.09
C ILE A 138 13.27 -4.94 -21.63
N GLY A 139 14.19 -4.03 -21.30
CA GLY A 139 14.39 -3.53 -19.95
C GLY A 139 13.24 -2.67 -19.46
N PHE A 140 12.65 -1.82 -20.32
CA PHE A 140 11.56 -0.95 -19.93
C PHE A 140 10.31 -1.73 -19.47
N PRO A 141 9.79 -2.72 -20.23
CA PRO A 141 8.66 -3.55 -19.76
C PRO A 141 8.96 -4.33 -18.48
N VAL A 142 10.18 -4.86 -18.34
CA VAL A 142 10.58 -5.63 -17.15
C VAL A 142 10.64 -4.73 -15.91
N ILE A 143 11.33 -3.60 -15.99
CA ILE A 143 11.43 -2.64 -14.88
C ILE A 143 10.05 -2.04 -14.55
N TRP A 144 9.24 -1.77 -15.58
CA TRP A 144 7.86 -1.31 -15.40
C TRP A 144 7.02 -2.33 -14.66
N TYR A 145 7.11 -3.62 -15.03
CA TYR A 145 6.40 -4.71 -14.37
C TYR A 145 6.83 -4.88 -12.90
N PHE A 146 8.14 -4.89 -12.63
CA PHE A 146 8.67 -5.00 -11.26
C PHE A 146 8.28 -3.81 -10.38
N THR A 147 8.38 -2.59 -10.92
CA THR A 147 7.97 -1.37 -10.22
C THR A 147 6.47 -1.36 -9.96
N LYS A 148 5.65 -1.79 -10.94
CA LYS A 148 4.20 -1.93 -10.78
C LYS A 148 3.82 -2.95 -9.69
N SER A 149 4.40 -4.14 -9.74
CA SER A 149 4.13 -5.21 -8.77
C SER A 149 4.45 -4.80 -7.32
N ARG A 150 5.49 -3.98 -7.11
CA ARG A 150 5.80 -3.40 -5.80
C ARG A 150 4.83 -2.32 -5.35
N MET A 151 4.40 -1.46 -6.26
CA MET A 151 3.37 -0.45 -5.96
C MET A 151 2.03 -1.10 -5.59
N ASP A 152 1.65 -2.18 -6.27
CA ASP A 152 0.40 -2.90 -6.02
C ASP A 152 0.39 -3.57 -4.63
N LYS A 153 1.54 -4.03 -4.12
CA LYS A 153 1.67 -4.57 -2.75
C LYS A 153 1.51 -3.49 -1.67
N HIS A 154 2.06 -2.30 -1.88
CA HIS A 154 1.86 -1.17 -0.95
C HIS A 154 0.44 -0.59 -1.01
N ALA A 155 -0.22 -0.63 -2.18
CA ALA A 155 -1.63 -0.31 -2.29
C ALA A 155 -2.48 -1.33 -1.50
N ALA A 156 -2.18 -2.63 -1.61
CA ALA A 156 -2.87 -3.67 -0.85
C ALA A 156 -2.67 -3.55 0.67
N GLU A 157 -1.47 -3.20 1.13
CA GLU A 157 -1.23 -2.91 2.55
C GLU A 157 -2.00 -1.66 3.02
N LYS A 158 -2.05 -0.59 2.20
CA LYS A 158 -2.79 0.63 2.53
C LYS A 158 -4.30 0.41 2.57
N ILE A 159 -4.85 -0.41 1.68
CA ILE A 159 -6.26 -0.85 1.70
C ILE A 159 -6.60 -1.59 3.00
N ARG A 160 -5.65 -2.35 3.58
CA ARG A 160 -5.85 -3.04 4.85
C ARG A 160 -5.92 -2.07 6.04
N TYR A 161 -5.23 -0.93 5.97
CA TYR A 161 -5.26 0.12 7.00
C TYR A 161 -6.47 1.06 6.88
N ASP A 162 -6.96 1.35 5.67
CA ASP A 162 -8.17 2.16 5.45
C ASP A 162 -9.48 1.47 5.92
N GLN A 163 -9.40 0.22 6.37
CA GLN A 163 -10.53 -0.55 6.91
C GLN A 163 -10.51 -0.67 8.44
N VAL A 164 -9.50 -0.13 9.11
CA VAL A 164 -9.42 -0.17 10.58
C VAL A 164 -9.89 1.16 11.14
N CYS A 165 -10.92 1.12 11.98
CA CYS A 165 -11.51 2.30 12.60
C CYS A 165 -11.63 2.15 14.12
N PRO A 166 -11.56 3.25 14.89
CA PRO A 166 -11.91 3.24 16.30
C PRO A 166 -13.40 2.95 16.46
N ALA A 167 -13.74 2.08 17.40
CA ALA A 167 -15.10 1.83 17.82
C ALA A 167 -15.20 1.87 19.34
N THR A 168 -16.32 2.36 19.86
CA THR A 168 -16.65 2.31 21.28
C THR A 168 -17.95 1.55 21.45
N ILE A 169 -17.90 0.48 22.24
CA ILE A 169 -19.06 -0.34 22.55
C ILE A 169 -19.48 -0.01 23.98
N GLN A 170 -20.77 0.22 24.17
CA GLN A 170 -21.37 0.45 25.48
C GLN A 170 -22.36 -0.68 25.79
N ILE A 171 -22.11 -1.34 26.92
CA ILE A 171 -22.99 -2.36 27.49
C ILE A 171 -23.17 -2.04 28.98
N ARG A 172 -24.41 -1.77 29.38
CA ARG A 172 -24.79 -1.26 30.70
C ARG A 172 -24.05 0.06 30.99
N GLN A 173 -23.37 0.14 32.12
CA GLN A 173 -22.62 1.33 32.57
C GLN A 173 -21.15 1.31 32.10
N ILE A 174 -20.72 0.25 31.39
CA ILE A 174 -19.33 0.07 30.99
C ILE A 174 -19.22 0.36 29.49
N SER A 175 -18.35 1.31 29.14
CA SER A 175 -17.99 1.63 27.76
C SER A 175 -16.53 1.27 27.54
N GLN A 176 -16.24 0.55 26.46
CA GLN A 176 -14.89 0.15 26.10
C GLN A 176 -14.58 0.55 24.66
N SER A 177 -13.42 1.15 24.48
CA SER A 177 -12.89 1.52 23.17
C SER A 177 -12.06 0.39 22.61
N THR A 178 -12.19 0.16 21.31
CA THR A 178 -11.55 -0.93 20.61
C THR A 178 -11.21 -0.53 19.19
N THR A 179 -10.31 -1.29 18.58
CA THR A 179 -9.94 -1.17 17.18
C THR A 179 -10.76 -2.18 16.39
N ALA A 180 -11.54 -1.69 15.43
CA ALA A 180 -12.47 -2.49 14.65
C ALA A 180 -12.08 -2.53 13.17
N TYR A 181 -12.18 -3.69 12.55
CA TYR A 181 -11.87 -3.92 11.14
C TYR A 181 -13.16 -4.08 10.34
N ILE A 182 -13.29 -3.31 9.25
CA ILE A 182 -14.42 -3.36 8.33
C ILE A 182 -14.24 -4.58 7.42
N ASP A 183 -14.90 -5.67 7.78
CA ASP A 183 -14.81 -6.91 7.04
C ASP A 183 -15.91 -6.99 5.97
N SER A 184 -15.52 -6.77 4.71
CA SER A 184 -16.43 -6.95 3.57
C SER A 184 -16.99 -8.37 3.44
N GLY A 185 -16.32 -9.38 4.01
CA GLY A 185 -16.78 -10.76 4.05
C GLY A 185 -17.80 -11.07 5.14
N ASN A 186 -17.91 -10.22 6.18
CA ASN A 186 -18.87 -10.41 7.24
C ASN A 186 -20.30 -10.09 6.74
N GLN A 187 -21.08 -11.13 6.48
CA GLN A 187 -22.49 -11.04 6.09
C GLN A 187 -23.43 -11.53 7.21
N LEU A 188 -22.92 -11.66 8.44
CA LEU A 188 -23.68 -12.23 9.53
C LEU A 188 -24.79 -11.28 9.95
N THR A 189 -26.02 -11.76 9.82
CA THR A 189 -27.23 -11.04 10.21
C THR A 189 -28.12 -11.96 11.03
N ASP A 190 -28.78 -11.41 12.05
CA ASP A 190 -29.80 -12.14 12.78
C ASP A 190 -30.98 -12.43 11.83
N PRO A 191 -31.34 -13.70 11.56
CA PRO A 191 -32.40 -14.02 10.61
C PRO A 191 -33.77 -13.50 11.04
N LEU A 192 -34.01 -13.34 12.34
CA LEU A 192 -35.28 -12.88 12.90
C LEU A 192 -35.40 -11.36 12.85
N THR A 193 -34.41 -10.65 13.40
CA THR A 193 -34.48 -9.18 13.51
C THR A 193 -33.82 -8.44 12.35
N LYS A 194 -33.12 -9.16 11.46
CA LYS A 194 -32.30 -8.61 10.36
C LYS A 194 -31.23 -7.62 10.81
N LYS A 195 -30.85 -7.63 12.09
CA LYS A 195 -29.78 -6.79 12.62
C LYS A 195 -28.43 -7.35 12.16
N PRO A 196 -27.51 -6.50 11.69
CA PRO A 196 -26.14 -6.92 11.43
C PRO A 196 -25.43 -7.31 12.74
N VAL A 197 -24.54 -8.29 12.63
CA VAL A 197 -23.75 -8.81 13.74
C VAL A 197 -22.30 -8.40 13.57
N ILE A 198 -21.80 -7.67 14.56
CA ILE A 198 -20.39 -7.36 14.76
C ILE A 198 -19.76 -8.56 15.46
N ILE A 199 -18.56 -8.99 15.11
CA ILE A 199 -17.88 -10.11 15.83
C ILE A 199 -16.83 -9.52 16.74
N GLY A 200 -16.98 -9.68 18.06
CA GLY A 200 -16.00 -9.26 19.05
C GLY A 200 -15.18 -10.43 19.56
N ASP A 201 -13.88 -10.23 19.74
CA ASP A 201 -13.01 -11.26 20.31
C ASP A 201 -13.08 -11.32 21.85
N GLU A 202 -12.45 -12.36 22.39
CA GLU A 202 -12.34 -12.60 23.82
C GLU A 202 -11.70 -11.42 24.58
N TYR A 203 -10.65 -10.81 24.01
CA TYR A 203 -9.91 -9.72 24.66
C TYR A 203 -10.78 -8.49 24.91
N LEU A 204 -11.60 -8.14 23.93
CA LEU A 204 -12.58 -7.08 24.04
C LEU A 204 -13.72 -7.46 24.99
N LEU A 205 -14.34 -8.62 24.76
CA LEU A 205 -15.60 -8.97 25.41
C LEU A 205 -15.45 -9.33 26.88
N LYS A 206 -14.33 -9.92 27.30
CA LYS A 206 -14.06 -10.24 28.71
C LYS A 206 -14.20 -9.04 29.65
N GLN A 207 -14.06 -7.81 29.14
CA GLN A 207 -14.12 -6.58 29.95
C GLN A 207 -15.50 -6.31 30.56
N TRP A 208 -16.56 -6.97 30.06
CA TRP A 208 -17.92 -6.85 30.62
C TRP A 208 -18.34 -8.00 31.52
N PHE A 209 -17.58 -9.10 31.55
CA PHE A 209 -17.93 -10.31 32.29
C PHE A 209 -16.94 -10.55 33.43
N SER A 210 -17.38 -11.19 34.52
CA SER A 210 -16.44 -11.78 35.46
C SER A 210 -15.81 -13.05 34.86
N ASP A 211 -14.65 -13.47 35.39
CA ASP A 211 -14.00 -14.71 34.94
C ASP A 211 -14.92 -15.94 35.05
N GLU A 212 -15.77 -15.99 36.07
CA GLU A 212 -16.78 -17.04 36.26
C GLU A 212 -17.88 -16.98 35.19
N GLU A 213 -18.41 -15.78 34.91
CA GLU A 213 -19.44 -15.58 33.88
C GLU A 213 -18.89 -15.93 32.48
N TRP A 214 -17.64 -15.57 32.19
CA TRP A 214 -17.00 -15.88 30.90
C TRP A 214 -16.81 -17.39 30.70
N ARG A 215 -16.28 -18.10 31.70
CA ARG A 215 -16.14 -19.56 31.65
C ARG A 215 -17.48 -20.28 31.46
N LEU A 216 -18.54 -19.73 32.05
CA LEU A 216 -19.88 -20.28 31.88
C LEU A 216 -20.35 -20.10 30.42
N LEU A 217 -20.10 -18.95 29.81
CA LEU A 217 -20.45 -18.70 28.40
C LEU A 217 -19.66 -19.58 27.43
N GLU A 218 -18.38 -19.80 27.69
CA GLU A 218 -17.54 -20.71 26.91
C GLU A 218 -18.11 -22.14 26.95
N LYS A 219 -18.46 -22.60 28.16
CA LYS A 219 -19.12 -23.91 28.34
C LYS A 219 -20.49 -23.98 27.64
N VAL A 220 -21.30 -22.93 27.72
CA VAL A 220 -22.59 -22.85 27.00
C VAL A 220 -22.38 -22.97 25.49
N HIS A 221 -21.34 -22.34 24.94
CA HIS A 221 -21.02 -22.43 23.52
C HIS A 221 -20.61 -23.84 23.09
N GLU A 222 -19.80 -24.52 23.90
CA GLU A 222 -19.35 -25.89 23.63
C GLU A 222 -20.48 -26.92 23.77
N THR A 223 -21.29 -26.83 24.83
CA THR A 223 -22.35 -27.81 25.12
C THR A 223 -23.68 -27.47 24.48
N LEU A 224 -23.82 -26.29 23.89
CA LEU A 224 -25.08 -25.72 23.36
C LEU A 224 -26.22 -25.71 24.39
N ASP A 225 -25.87 -25.61 25.67
CA ASP A 225 -26.81 -25.64 26.79
C ASP A 225 -27.14 -24.21 27.23
N PHE A 226 -28.05 -23.59 26.49
CA PHE A 226 -28.39 -22.18 26.65
C PHE A 226 -29.14 -21.86 27.96
N GLU A 227 -29.62 -22.87 28.70
CA GLU A 227 -30.24 -22.67 30.02
C GLU A 227 -29.21 -22.21 31.06
N LYS A 228 -27.93 -22.50 30.82
CA LYS A 228 -26.82 -22.12 31.70
C LYS A 228 -26.28 -20.71 31.46
N ILE A 229 -26.90 -19.90 30.60
CA ILE A 229 -26.49 -18.50 30.44
C ILE A 229 -26.66 -17.77 31.80
N PRO A 230 -25.66 -16.98 32.27
CA PRO A 230 -25.77 -16.27 33.53
C PRO A 230 -27.05 -15.41 33.59
N GLU A 231 -27.80 -15.48 34.68
CA GLU A 231 -29.11 -14.80 34.83
C GLU A 231 -29.06 -13.31 34.47
N LYS A 232 -27.96 -12.63 34.84
CA LYS A 232 -27.74 -11.20 34.53
C LYS A 232 -27.73 -10.90 33.02
N TRP A 233 -27.38 -11.88 32.19
CA TRP A 233 -27.14 -11.73 30.76
C TRP A 233 -28.18 -12.43 29.88
N GLN A 234 -29.05 -13.28 30.45
CA GLN A 234 -30.10 -14.01 29.72
C GLN A 234 -30.97 -13.11 28.82
N ASN A 235 -31.33 -11.91 29.29
CA ASN A 235 -32.18 -10.98 28.51
C ASN A 235 -31.43 -10.21 27.40
N ARG A 236 -30.10 -10.34 27.31
CA ARG A 236 -29.26 -9.62 26.35
C ARG A 236 -28.51 -10.55 25.41
N ILE A 237 -28.26 -11.78 25.83
CA ILE A 237 -27.64 -12.79 25.00
C ILE A 237 -28.74 -13.48 24.20
N GLN A 238 -28.54 -13.53 22.90
CA GLN A 238 -29.37 -14.25 21.96
C GLN A 238 -28.49 -15.12 21.08
N ILE A 239 -29.11 -16.08 20.43
CA ILE A 239 -28.40 -17.02 19.57
C ILE A 239 -28.62 -16.59 18.12
N VAL A 240 -27.53 -16.47 17.36
CA VAL A 240 -27.57 -16.21 15.93
C VAL A 240 -27.06 -17.45 15.20
N PRO A 241 -27.86 -18.09 14.32
CA PRO A 241 -27.34 -19.14 13.47
C PRO A 241 -26.29 -18.56 12.53
N PHE A 242 -25.13 -19.19 12.50
CA PHE A 242 -23.98 -18.78 11.72
C PHE A 242 -23.49 -19.95 10.88
N GLN A 243 -22.90 -19.65 9.73
CA GLN A 243 -22.21 -20.63 8.92
C GLN A 243 -20.76 -20.18 8.77
N GLY A 244 -19.86 -20.94 9.38
CA GLY A 244 -18.43 -20.70 9.26
C GLY A 244 -17.92 -20.97 7.84
N VAL A 245 -16.67 -20.59 7.59
CA VAL A 245 -15.99 -20.82 6.30
C VAL A 245 -15.93 -22.31 5.94
N GLU A 246 -15.91 -23.19 6.95
CA GLU A 246 -15.93 -24.65 6.79
C GLU A 246 -17.32 -25.21 6.40
N GLY A 247 -18.33 -24.36 6.25
CA GLY A 247 -19.66 -24.73 5.79
C GLY A 247 -20.56 -25.39 6.86
N ILE A 248 -20.04 -25.64 8.06
CA ILE A 248 -20.80 -26.17 9.19
C ILE A 248 -21.72 -25.08 9.72
N ARG A 249 -23.02 -25.38 9.78
CA ARG A 249 -24.02 -24.51 10.41
C ARG A 249 -23.94 -24.68 11.92
N THR A 250 -23.57 -23.61 12.61
CA THR A 250 -23.42 -23.57 14.06
C THR A 250 -24.23 -22.41 14.64
N PHE A 251 -24.16 -22.25 15.95
CA PHE A 251 -24.78 -21.16 16.68
C PHE A 251 -23.70 -20.25 17.25
N MET A 252 -23.88 -18.94 17.08
CA MET A 252 -23.06 -17.91 17.70
C MET A 252 -23.87 -17.25 18.82
N LEU A 253 -23.29 -17.19 20.01
CA LEU A 253 -23.83 -16.34 21.08
C LEU A 253 -23.61 -14.89 20.68
N ALA A 254 -24.65 -14.07 20.75
CA ALA A 254 -24.57 -12.66 20.43
C ALA A 254 -25.18 -11.83 21.55
N ILE A 255 -24.44 -10.84 22.03
CA ILE A 255 -24.88 -9.89 23.04
C ILE A 255 -25.49 -8.65 22.39
N LYS A 256 -26.58 -8.15 22.96
CA LYS A 256 -27.22 -6.89 22.57
C LYS A 256 -26.56 -5.71 23.30
N PRO A 257 -25.79 -4.86 22.61
CA PRO A 257 -25.23 -3.64 23.21
C PRO A 257 -26.31 -2.57 23.39
N ASP A 258 -26.02 -1.58 24.24
CA ASP A 258 -26.88 -0.40 24.40
C ASP A 258 -26.59 0.66 23.35
N LYS A 259 -25.31 0.84 23.00
CA LYS A 259 -24.84 1.77 21.97
C LYS A 259 -23.51 1.27 21.39
N VAL A 260 -23.34 1.45 20.09
CA VAL A 260 -22.05 1.30 19.40
C VAL A 260 -21.78 2.60 18.66
N THR A 261 -20.60 3.17 18.90
CA THR A 261 -20.05 4.34 18.21
C THR A 261 -18.90 3.86 17.33
N ILE A 262 -18.85 4.26 16.07
CA ILE A 262 -17.77 3.96 15.13
C ILE A 262 -17.31 5.26 14.49
N VAL A 263 -16.00 5.49 14.43
CA VAL A 263 -15.43 6.68 13.78
C VAL A 263 -14.90 6.27 12.40
N TYR A 264 -15.59 6.64 11.33
CA TYR A 264 -15.23 6.30 9.96
C TYR A 264 -15.20 7.55 9.09
N ASP A 265 -14.11 7.77 8.33
CA ASP A 265 -13.91 8.98 7.49
C ASP A 265 -14.22 10.30 8.22
N GLU A 266 -13.70 10.46 9.44
CA GLU A 266 -13.94 11.62 10.33
C GLU A 266 -15.41 11.84 10.75
N GLN A 267 -16.30 10.89 10.45
CA GLN A 267 -17.70 10.90 10.87
C GLN A 267 -17.94 9.92 12.03
N GLU A 268 -18.76 10.33 12.99
CA GLU A 268 -19.21 9.46 14.08
C GLU A 268 -20.53 8.78 13.72
N ILE A 269 -20.49 7.46 13.60
CA ILE A 269 -21.65 6.61 13.35
C ILE A 269 -22.13 6.05 14.69
N VAL A 270 -23.34 6.41 15.10
CA VAL A 270 -23.95 5.92 16.33
C VAL A 270 -25.12 5.01 16.00
N THR A 271 -25.08 3.77 16.48
CA THR A 271 -26.18 2.81 16.27
C THR A 271 -26.49 1.97 17.51
N ARG A 272 -27.75 1.57 17.61
CA ARG A 272 -28.27 0.61 18.61
C ARG A 272 -28.89 -0.64 17.96
N LYS A 273 -28.91 -0.68 16.62
CA LYS A 273 -29.58 -1.72 15.82
C LYS A 273 -28.58 -2.79 15.37
N VAL A 274 -27.70 -3.20 16.27
CA VAL A 274 -26.64 -4.18 16.00
C VAL A 274 -26.61 -5.22 17.12
N LEU A 275 -25.97 -6.35 16.83
CA LEU A 275 -25.64 -7.37 17.83
C LEU A 275 -24.13 -7.57 17.81
N ILE A 276 -23.57 -8.06 18.91
CA ILE A 276 -22.15 -8.39 18.99
C ILE A 276 -22.03 -9.90 19.21
N GLY A 277 -21.65 -10.63 18.18
CA GLY A 277 -21.28 -12.04 18.25
C GLY A 277 -20.02 -12.25 19.09
N ILE A 278 -20.04 -13.27 19.93
CA ILE A 278 -18.97 -13.62 20.85
C ILE A 278 -18.05 -14.63 20.17
N GLN A 279 -16.80 -14.23 19.95
CA GLN A 279 -15.72 -15.11 19.51
C GLN A 279 -14.81 -15.42 20.71
N PHE A 280 -14.78 -16.68 21.15
CA PHE A 280 -13.98 -17.13 22.30
C PHE A 280 -12.47 -17.28 22.01
N ALA A 281 -12.00 -16.79 20.86
CA ALA A 281 -10.60 -16.79 20.48
C ALA A 281 -10.20 -15.41 19.93
N GLY A 282 -8.90 -15.08 19.98
CA GLY A 282 -8.39 -13.86 19.37
C GLY A 282 -8.59 -13.85 17.86
N LEU A 283 -9.02 -12.71 17.31
CA LEU A 283 -9.24 -12.54 15.87
C LEU A 283 -7.91 -12.44 15.09
N THR A 284 -6.88 -11.88 15.72
CA THR A 284 -5.56 -11.69 15.11
C THR A 284 -4.45 -12.11 16.06
N LYS A 285 -3.35 -12.62 15.51
CA LYS A 285 -2.16 -12.97 16.32
C LYS A 285 -1.37 -11.74 16.77
N ASP A 286 -1.49 -10.63 16.05
CA ASP A 286 -0.77 -9.37 16.28
C ASP A 286 -1.59 -8.33 17.06
N GLN A 287 -2.83 -8.67 17.49
CA GLN A 287 -3.73 -7.77 18.19
C GLN A 287 -3.99 -6.45 17.44
N SER A 288 -3.95 -6.48 16.11
CA SER A 288 -4.16 -5.30 15.27
C SER A 288 -5.61 -4.79 15.32
N TYR A 289 -6.56 -5.68 15.58
CA TYR A 289 -7.97 -5.36 15.84
C TYR A 289 -8.63 -6.46 16.68
N HIS A 290 -9.71 -6.10 17.35
CA HIS A 290 -10.45 -6.97 18.29
C HIS A 290 -11.95 -7.09 17.93
N CYS A 291 -12.34 -6.51 16.80
CA CYS A 291 -13.73 -6.39 16.40
C CYS A 291 -13.84 -6.44 14.87
N LEU A 292 -14.72 -7.28 14.31
CA LEU A 292 -15.07 -7.30 12.89
C LEU A 292 -16.43 -6.62 12.68
N LEU A 293 -16.42 -5.48 12.00
CA LEU A 293 -17.63 -4.75 11.67
C LEU A 293 -18.31 -5.33 10.45
N HIS A 294 -19.64 -5.37 10.52
CA HIS A 294 -20.49 -5.67 9.37
C HIS A 294 -20.54 -4.43 8.44
N PRO A 295 -20.32 -4.58 7.12
CA PRO A 295 -20.15 -3.46 6.19
C PRO A 295 -21.41 -2.60 6.04
N GLN A 296 -22.60 -3.17 6.29
CA GLN A 296 -23.85 -2.39 6.31
C GLN A 296 -23.89 -1.31 7.38
N ILE A 297 -23.10 -1.42 8.46
CA ILE A 297 -23.10 -0.42 9.54
C ILE A 297 -22.57 0.92 9.03
N ILE A 298 -21.61 0.91 8.10
CA ILE A 298 -21.09 2.13 7.46
C ILE A 298 -22.17 2.80 6.62
N LYS A 299 -23.03 2.03 5.96
CA LYS A 299 -24.16 2.57 5.19
C LYS A 299 -25.24 3.20 6.09
N MET A 300 -25.22 2.91 7.40
CA MET A 300 -26.10 3.58 8.36
C MET A 300 -25.60 4.99 8.74
N ALA A 301 -24.34 5.32 8.43
CA ALA A 301 -23.80 6.68 8.54
C ALA A 301 -24.40 7.62 7.51
N THR A 302 -24.78 7.08 6.36
CA THR A 302 -25.40 7.85 5.30
C THR A 302 -26.76 8.31 5.81
N PRO A 303 -27.04 9.63 5.89
CA PRO A 303 -28.38 10.09 6.20
C PRO A 303 -29.30 9.46 5.17
N ALA A 304 -30.31 8.74 5.65
CA ALA A 304 -31.46 8.44 4.82
C ALA A 304 -32.01 9.79 4.33
N SER A 305 -31.95 9.99 3.01
CA SER A 305 -32.67 11.01 2.23
C SER A 305 -32.38 12.49 2.52
N ALA A 306 -31.80 13.16 1.52
CA ALA A 306 -32.48 14.23 0.79
C ALA A 306 -32.12 14.11 -0.70
#